data_AF-M9RV81-F1
#
_entry.id   AF-M9RV81-F1
#
_cell.length_a   1.000
_cell.length_b   1.000
_cell.length_c   1.000
_cell.angle_alpha   90.00
_cell.angle_beta   90.00
_cell.angle_gamma   90.00
#
_symmetry.space_group_name_H-M   'P 1'
#
loop_
_entity.id
_entity.type
_entity.pdbx_description
1 polymer ?
#
loop_
_entity_poly.entity_id
_entity_poly.type
_entity_poly.pdbx_seq_one_letter_code
_entity_poly.pdbx_strand_id
1 'polypeptide(L)'
;MNALNIEMRAMAPKTNPINDLWNRGMHLSRAPYAYAPKSEKEEHKRLHSVSASELIAKAAEETAASGLTSWEVVNAMMGASNPILSARMELDNRMRAFVLHHLEHGNLFAYGFEPPRRLDSQSLEIPSAYWKGHIKWNKACLSAQGLEFIEIRILSKQLRDKLIAVQSTHTELDKRPVGRPSMKLHIQEAFSALEKSGKIDINEPAKPHFRLVREHMRNAHPDLYPKAHKLGDEGIRSHFAPLFNELRKTNKQ
;
A
#
# COMPACT_ATOMS: atom_id res chain seq x y z
N MET A 1 37.55 -10.05 -7.51
CA MET A 1 36.30 -10.83 -7.40
C MET A 1 35.32 -10.05 -6.53
N ASN A 2 34.36 -9.32 -7.13
CA ASN A 2 33.14 -8.82 -6.47
C ASN A 2 32.22 -8.18 -7.52
N ALA A 3 31.70 -9.00 -8.43
CA ALA A 3 30.84 -8.58 -9.54
C ALA A 3 29.44 -9.22 -9.47
N LEU A 4 28.96 -9.59 -8.28
CA LEU A 4 27.74 -10.41 -8.12
C LEU A 4 26.61 -9.77 -7.30
N ASN A 5 26.72 -8.50 -6.91
CA ASN A 5 25.73 -7.85 -6.01
C ASN A 5 24.95 -6.66 -6.61
N ILE A 6 25.00 -6.42 -7.92
CA ILE A 6 24.33 -5.25 -8.54
C ILE A 6 23.10 -5.64 -9.38
N GLU A 7 22.94 -6.91 -9.80
CA GLU A 7 21.85 -7.31 -10.72
C GLU A 7 20.57 -7.88 -10.09
N MET A 8 20.41 -7.87 -8.77
CA MET A 8 19.15 -8.32 -8.13
C MET A 8 18.18 -7.20 -7.74
N ARG A 9 18.41 -5.96 -8.18
CA ARG A 9 17.50 -4.82 -7.92
C ARG A 9 16.54 -4.48 -9.07
N ALA A 10 16.58 -5.22 -10.17
CA ALA A 10 15.86 -4.89 -11.40
C ALA A 10 14.70 -5.87 -11.73
N MET A 11 13.97 -6.39 -10.74
CA MET A 11 12.66 -7.02 -10.97
C MET A 11 11.80 -6.92 -9.70
N ALA A 12 11.53 -5.72 -9.20
CA ALA A 12 10.29 -5.57 -8.44
C ALA A 12 9.16 -5.84 -9.44
N PRO A 13 8.37 -6.93 -9.31
CA PRO A 13 7.22 -7.12 -10.17
C PRO A 13 6.37 -5.86 -10.05
N LYS A 14 5.88 -5.32 -11.18
CA LYS A 14 4.92 -4.22 -11.21
C LYS A 14 3.82 -4.59 -10.21
N THR A 15 3.88 -4.03 -9.00
CA THR A 15 2.95 -4.38 -7.94
C THR A 15 1.60 -3.91 -8.43
N ASN A 16 0.72 -4.86 -8.77
CA ASN A 16 -0.60 -4.53 -9.26
C ASN A 16 -1.25 -3.56 -8.25
N PRO A 17 -1.78 -2.41 -8.70
CA PRO A 17 -2.42 -1.41 -7.85
C PRO A 17 -3.38 -1.98 -6.79
N ILE A 18 -4.11 -3.05 -7.14
CA ILE A 18 -5.07 -3.70 -6.24
C ILE A 18 -4.37 -4.55 -5.15
N ASN A 19 -3.23 -5.16 -5.46
CA ASN A 19 -2.46 -5.91 -4.47
C ASN A 19 -1.83 -4.98 -3.40
N ASP A 20 -1.53 -3.72 -3.74
CA ASP A 20 -1.09 -2.74 -2.74
C ASP A 20 -2.23 -2.39 -1.77
N LEU A 21 -3.48 -2.25 -2.26
CA LEU A 21 -4.66 -2.09 -1.41
C LEU A 21 -4.78 -3.27 -0.43
N TRP A 22 -4.71 -4.50 -0.94
CA TRP A 22 -4.75 -5.69 -0.09
C TRP A 22 -3.63 -5.70 0.96
N ASN A 23 -2.39 -5.44 0.57
CA ASN A 23 -1.23 -5.44 1.47
C ASN A 23 -1.38 -4.43 2.63
N ARG A 24 -2.02 -3.29 2.38
CA ARG A 24 -2.26 -2.23 3.38
C ARG A 24 -3.48 -2.50 4.26
N GLY A 25 -4.33 -3.46 3.90
CA GLY A 25 -5.55 -3.79 4.63
C GLY A 25 -5.31 -4.55 5.93
N MET A 26 -6.26 -4.40 6.86
CA MET A 26 -6.32 -5.13 8.12
C MET A 26 -6.92 -6.53 7.90
N HIS A 27 -6.26 -7.58 8.38
CA HIS A 27 -6.78 -8.95 8.28
C HIS A 27 -8.19 -9.08 8.89
N LEU A 28 -9.11 -9.81 8.23
CA LEU A 28 -10.52 -9.91 8.63
C LEU A 28 -10.70 -10.35 10.09
N SER A 29 -9.89 -11.30 10.56
CA SER A 29 -9.92 -11.77 11.95
C SER A 29 -9.62 -10.68 12.99
N ARG A 30 -8.88 -9.63 12.61
CA ARG A 30 -8.48 -8.51 13.49
C ARG A 30 -9.33 -7.25 13.26
N ALA A 31 -10.08 -7.21 12.16
CA ALA A 31 -10.85 -6.05 11.76
C ALA A 31 -11.88 -5.58 12.81
N PRO A 32 -12.62 -6.47 13.52
CA PRO A 32 -13.53 -6.04 14.60
C PRO A 32 -12.82 -5.16 15.63
N TYR A 33 -11.63 -5.57 16.10
CA TYR A 33 -10.88 -4.84 17.11
C TYR A 33 -10.20 -3.58 16.58
N ALA A 34 -9.93 -3.51 15.28
CA ALA A 34 -9.31 -2.33 14.66
C ALA A 34 -10.33 -1.24 14.34
N TYR A 35 -11.51 -1.61 13.85
CA TYR A 35 -12.50 -0.67 13.32
C TYR A 35 -13.64 -0.37 14.28
N ALA A 36 -13.86 -1.17 15.32
CA ALA A 36 -14.93 -0.91 16.29
C ALA A 36 -14.86 0.50 16.92
N PRO A 37 -16.00 1.02 17.39
CA PRO A 37 -16.06 2.25 18.16
C PRO A 37 -15.11 2.23 19.36
N LYS A 38 -14.64 3.42 19.76
CA LYS A 38 -13.72 3.58 20.89
C LYS A 38 -14.27 2.96 22.18
N SER A 39 -15.56 3.15 22.47
CA SER A 39 -16.24 2.58 23.63
C SER A 39 -16.19 1.05 23.67
N GLU A 40 -16.40 0.39 22.53
CA GLU A 40 -16.34 -1.07 22.45
C GLU A 40 -14.91 -1.60 22.62
N LYS A 41 -13.91 -0.87 22.12
CA LYS A 41 -12.49 -1.21 22.33
C LYS A 41 -12.08 -1.08 23.81
N GLU A 42 -12.56 -0.05 24.49
CA GLU A 42 -12.32 0.15 25.92
C GLU A 42 -13.00 -0.95 26.75
N GLU A 43 -14.24 -1.29 26.39
CA GLU A 43 -14.96 -2.39 27.03
C GLU A 43 -14.28 -3.75 26.79
N HIS A 44 -13.77 -3.99 25.58
CA HIS A 44 -12.98 -5.18 25.28
C HIS A 44 -11.75 -5.25 26.17
N LYS A 45 -11.01 -4.14 26.30
CA LYS A 45 -9.86 -4.06 27.20
C LYS A 45 -10.25 -4.34 28.65
N ARG A 46 -11.39 -3.82 29.13
CA ARG A 46 -11.91 -4.04 30.48
C ARG A 46 -12.30 -5.50 30.73
N LEU A 47 -13.02 -6.13 29.80
CA LEU A 47 -13.45 -7.53 29.93
C LEU A 47 -12.29 -8.51 29.82
N HIS A 48 -11.24 -8.17 29.08
CA HIS A 48 -10.03 -9.00 28.95
C HIS A 48 -8.94 -8.68 29.96
N SER A 49 -9.01 -7.56 30.70
CA SER A 49 -8.09 -7.29 31.81
C SER A 49 -8.41 -8.10 33.06
N VAL A 50 -9.65 -8.56 33.21
CA VAL A 50 -10.03 -9.48 34.28
C VAL A 50 -9.70 -10.90 33.82
N SER A 51 -8.69 -11.54 34.43
CA SER A 51 -8.35 -12.91 34.02
C SER A 51 -9.46 -13.85 34.48
N ALA A 52 -9.93 -14.72 33.57
CA ALA A 52 -10.86 -15.78 33.94
C ALA A 52 -10.25 -16.69 35.02
N SER A 53 -8.93 -16.87 35.03
CA SER A 53 -8.22 -17.63 36.06
C SER A 53 -8.25 -16.96 37.44
N GLU A 54 -8.21 -15.63 37.50
CA GLU A 54 -8.28 -14.89 38.78
C GLU A 54 -9.66 -15.03 39.42
N LEU A 55 -10.71 -15.02 38.60
CA LEU A 55 -12.07 -15.22 39.09
C LEU A 55 -12.35 -16.66 39.48
N ILE A 56 -11.79 -17.62 38.74
CA ILE A 56 -11.85 -19.04 39.11
C ILE A 56 -11.09 -19.28 40.41
N ALA A 57 -9.91 -18.68 40.60
CA ALA A 57 -9.13 -18.78 41.83
C ALA A 57 -9.89 -18.18 43.02
N LYS A 58 -10.47 -16.98 42.84
CA LYS A 58 -11.28 -16.32 43.87
C LYS A 58 -12.52 -17.13 44.25
N ALA A 59 -13.23 -17.66 43.24
CA ALA A 59 -14.36 -18.56 43.48
C ALA A 59 -13.90 -19.84 44.22
N ALA A 60 -12.74 -20.41 43.86
CA ALA A 60 -12.19 -21.59 44.53
C ALA A 60 -11.88 -21.34 46.01
N GLU A 61 -11.28 -20.19 46.33
CA GLU A 61 -10.96 -19.77 47.71
C GLU A 61 -12.23 -19.57 48.54
N GLU A 62 -13.24 -18.88 47.98
CA GLU A 62 -14.53 -18.66 48.64
C GLU A 62 -15.28 -19.98 48.89
N THR A 63 -15.20 -20.92 47.95
CA THR A 63 -15.87 -22.22 48.06
C THR A 63 -15.13 -23.18 49.01
N ALA A 64 -13.79 -23.15 49.03
CA ALA A 64 -12.96 -23.92 49.96
C ALA A 64 -13.15 -23.47 51.41
N ALA A 65 -13.31 -22.16 51.64
CA ALA A 65 -13.62 -21.62 52.97
C ALA A 65 -15.00 -22.05 53.50
N SER A 66 -15.89 -22.51 52.61
CA SER A 66 -17.28 -22.87 52.92
C SER A 66 -17.49 -24.36 53.21
N GLY A 67 -16.43 -25.18 53.14
CA GLY A 67 -16.50 -26.62 53.44
C GLY A 67 -17.31 -27.47 52.44
N LEU A 68 -17.53 -26.94 51.23
CA LEU A 68 -18.34 -27.58 50.19
C LEU A 68 -17.61 -28.76 49.51
N THR A 69 -18.37 -29.64 48.90
CA THR A 69 -17.85 -30.83 48.20
C THR A 69 -17.14 -30.45 46.89
N SER A 70 -16.21 -31.30 46.42
CA SER A 70 -15.44 -31.06 45.18
C SER A 70 -16.31 -30.80 43.95
N TRP A 71 -17.55 -31.31 43.90
CA TRP A 71 -18.49 -31.07 42.80
C TRP A 71 -19.14 -29.68 42.85
N GLU A 72 -19.43 -29.18 44.04
CA GLU A 72 -19.99 -27.83 44.23
C GLU A 72 -18.97 -26.75 43.87
N VAL A 73 -17.68 -27.00 44.14
CA VAL A 73 -16.56 -26.15 43.70
C VAL A 73 -16.51 -26.06 42.17
N VAL A 74 -16.64 -27.18 41.47
CA VAL A 74 -16.65 -27.19 39.99
C VAL A 74 -17.85 -26.43 39.42
N ASN A 75 -19.04 -26.60 40.00
CA ASN A 75 -20.23 -25.85 39.57
C ASN A 75 -20.11 -24.35 39.86
N ALA A 76 -19.56 -23.95 41.01
CA ALA A 76 -19.31 -22.56 41.34
C ALA A 76 -18.30 -21.92 40.38
N MET A 77 -17.22 -22.64 40.02
CA MET A 77 -16.24 -22.19 39.02
C MET A 77 -16.87 -21.99 37.64
N MET A 78 -17.66 -22.96 37.16
CA MET A 78 -18.36 -22.83 35.88
C MET A 78 -19.36 -21.67 35.91
N GLY A 79 -20.13 -21.52 36.99
CA GLY A 79 -21.08 -20.44 37.20
C GLY A 79 -20.42 -19.05 37.21
N ALA A 80 -19.26 -18.90 37.85
CA ALA A 80 -18.53 -17.63 37.91
C ALA A 80 -17.92 -17.22 36.56
N SER A 81 -17.51 -18.18 35.74
CA SER A 81 -16.90 -17.92 34.42
C SER A 81 -17.92 -17.57 33.33
N ASN A 82 -19.13 -18.13 33.42
CA ASN A 82 -20.14 -18.04 32.36
C ASN A 82 -20.56 -16.60 32.00
N PRO A 83 -20.86 -15.69 32.96
CA PRO A 83 -21.24 -14.31 32.65
C PRO A 83 -20.16 -13.52 31.89
N ILE A 84 -18.89 -13.83 32.12
CA ILE A 84 -17.78 -13.12 31.48
C ILE A 84 -17.53 -13.67 30.09
N LEU A 85 -17.60 -14.98 29.93
CA LEU A 85 -17.51 -15.61 28.61
C LEU A 85 -18.68 -15.17 27.72
N SER A 86 -19.90 -15.08 28.26
CA SER A 86 -21.06 -14.56 27.54
C SER A 86 -20.88 -13.09 27.20
N ALA A 87 -20.46 -12.23 28.14
CA ALA A 87 -20.22 -10.82 27.88
C ALA A 87 -19.13 -10.58 26.81
N ARG A 88 -18.05 -11.38 26.82
CA ARG A 88 -17.01 -11.34 25.79
C ARG A 88 -17.56 -11.74 24.43
N MET A 89 -18.33 -12.83 24.37
CA MET A 89 -18.94 -13.31 23.13
C MET A 89 -19.93 -12.28 22.55
N GLU A 90 -20.75 -11.66 23.40
CA GLU A 90 -21.68 -10.59 22.99
C GLU A 90 -20.94 -9.37 22.45
N LEU A 91 -19.87 -8.94 23.12
CA LEU A 91 -19.04 -7.84 22.66
C LEU A 91 -18.39 -8.15 21.31
N ASP A 92 -17.80 -9.35 21.16
CA ASP A 92 -17.22 -9.81 19.91
C ASP A 92 -18.26 -9.80 18.77
N ASN A 93 -19.49 -10.24 19.05
CA ASN A 93 -20.58 -10.24 18.09
C ASN A 93 -20.98 -8.80 17.69
N ARG A 94 -21.04 -7.87 18.63
CA ARG A 94 -21.30 -6.44 18.33
C ARG A 94 -20.21 -5.82 17.47
N MET A 95 -18.94 -6.03 17.81
CA MET A 95 -17.81 -5.50 17.03
C MET A 95 -17.78 -6.09 15.61
N ARG A 96 -18.10 -7.38 15.46
CA ARG A 96 -18.25 -8.03 14.14
C ARG A 96 -19.42 -7.45 13.35
N ALA A 97 -20.58 -7.29 13.99
CA ALA A 97 -21.76 -6.70 13.37
C ALA A 97 -21.49 -5.26 12.89
N PHE A 98 -20.73 -4.48 13.67
CA PHE A 98 -20.30 -3.15 13.27
C PHE A 98 -19.47 -3.19 11.97
N VAL A 99 -18.47 -4.07 11.89
CA VAL A 99 -17.66 -4.22 10.67
C VAL A 99 -18.52 -4.63 9.47
N LEU A 100 -19.44 -5.58 9.64
CA LEU A 100 -20.34 -6.02 8.57
C LEU A 100 -21.25 -4.90 8.08
N HIS A 101 -21.87 -4.17 9.00
CA HIS A 101 -22.68 -3.00 8.66
C HIS A 101 -21.88 -2.04 7.78
N HIS A 102 -20.65 -1.71 8.14
CA HIS A 102 -19.83 -0.80 7.35
C HIS A 102 -19.34 -1.37 6.01
N LEU A 103 -19.15 -2.69 5.89
CA LEU A 103 -18.83 -3.36 4.62
C LEU A 103 -20.03 -3.38 3.66
N GLU A 104 -21.24 -3.62 4.18
CA GLU A 104 -22.47 -3.61 3.39
C GLU A 104 -22.82 -2.21 2.85
N HIS A 105 -22.49 -1.16 3.61
CA HIS A 105 -22.82 0.23 3.26
C HIS A 105 -21.67 0.98 2.56
N GLY A 106 -20.57 0.31 2.22
CA GLY A 106 -19.46 0.92 1.47
C GLY A 106 -18.61 1.92 2.26
N ASN A 107 -18.62 1.83 3.59
CA ASN A 107 -17.76 2.61 4.48
C ASN A 107 -16.41 1.90 4.74
N LEU A 108 -16.44 0.58 4.72
CA LEU A 108 -15.27 -0.28 4.68
C LEU A 108 -15.26 -1.03 3.35
N PHE A 109 -14.06 -1.34 2.87
CA PHE A 109 -13.84 -2.10 1.65
C PHE A 109 -13.00 -3.31 1.98
N ALA A 110 -13.26 -4.45 1.34
CA ALA A 110 -12.44 -5.63 1.53
C ALA A 110 -11.87 -6.12 0.22
N TYR A 111 -10.69 -6.72 0.35
CA TYR A 111 -9.96 -7.34 -0.73
C TYR A 111 -9.59 -8.77 -0.30
N GLY A 112 -9.71 -9.73 -1.21
CA GLY A 112 -9.36 -11.12 -0.97
C GLY A 112 -8.97 -11.82 -2.26
N PHE A 113 -8.74 -13.13 -2.20
CA PHE A 113 -8.44 -13.95 -3.37
C PHE A 113 -9.49 -15.04 -3.54
N GLU A 114 -9.76 -15.43 -4.77
CA GLU A 114 -10.51 -16.66 -5.06
C GLU A 114 -9.56 -17.87 -5.03
N PRO A 115 -9.92 -18.98 -4.36
CA PRO A 115 -9.11 -20.19 -4.37
C PRO A 115 -9.24 -20.94 -5.73
N PRO A 116 -8.18 -21.66 -6.17
CA PRO A 116 -6.86 -21.76 -5.55
C PRO A 116 -5.99 -20.53 -5.86
N ARG A 117 -5.38 -19.96 -4.81
CA ARG A 117 -4.45 -18.84 -4.95
C ARG A 117 -3.13 -19.30 -5.56
N ARG A 118 -2.71 -18.62 -6.62
CA ARG A 118 -1.39 -18.75 -7.27
C ARG A 118 -0.52 -17.54 -6.89
N LEU A 119 0.79 -17.63 -7.14
CA LEU A 119 1.73 -16.56 -6.83
C LEU A 119 1.45 -15.26 -7.61
N ASP A 120 0.88 -15.39 -8.80
CA ASP A 120 0.48 -14.30 -9.69
C ASP A 120 -0.99 -13.89 -9.52
N SER A 121 -1.74 -14.54 -8.62
CA SER A 121 -3.12 -14.20 -8.36
C SER A 121 -3.24 -12.75 -7.87
N GLN A 122 -4.23 -12.06 -8.42
CA GLN A 122 -4.56 -10.70 -8.03
C GLN A 122 -5.66 -10.75 -6.98
N SER A 123 -5.55 -9.87 -6.00
CA SER A 123 -6.65 -9.66 -5.06
C SER A 123 -7.80 -8.98 -5.78
N LEU A 124 -9.01 -9.30 -5.35
CA LEU A 124 -10.25 -8.77 -5.87
C LEU A 124 -10.94 -8.00 -4.76
N GLU A 125 -11.52 -6.85 -5.11
CA GLU A 125 -12.46 -6.17 -4.22
C GLU A 125 -13.70 -7.07 -4.05
N ILE A 126 -14.18 -7.23 -2.82
CA ILE A 126 -15.36 -8.04 -2.51
C ILE A 126 -16.58 -7.13 -2.48
N PRO A 127 -17.53 -7.27 -3.42
CA PRO A 127 -18.75 -6.46 -3.45
C PRO A 127 -19.57 -6.52 -2.16
N SER A 128 -20.24 -5.41 -1.85
CA SER A 128 -21.10 -5.28 -0.65
C SER A 128 -22.17 -6.38 -0.57
N ALA A 129 -22.70 -6.81 -1.71
CA ALA A 129 -23.75 -7.84 -1.80
C ALA A 129 -23.32 -9.23 -1.28
N TYR A 130 -22.02 -9.55 -1.25
CA TYR A 130 -21.53 -10.86 -0.81
C TYR A 130 -21.44 -10.99 0.72
N TRP A 131 -21.51 -9.88 1.48
CA TRP A 131 -21.36 -9.90 2.94
C TRP A 131 -22.52 -10.54 3.70
N LYS A 132 -23.62 -10.83 2.99
CA LYS A 132 -24.73 -11.66 3.50
C LYS A 132 -24.42 -13.17 3.50
N GLY A 133 -23.27 -13.57 2.97
CA GLY A 133 -22.82 -14.96 2.94
C GLY A 133 -22.28 -15.46 4.28
N HIS A 134 -21.67 -16.65 4.24
CA HIS A 134 -21.11 -17.29 5.42
C HIS A 134 -19.66 -16.84 5.65
N ILE A 135 -19.40 -16.19 6.80
CA ILE A 135 -18.10 -15.59 7.12
C ILE A 135 -17.39 -16.41 8.20
N LYS A 136 -16.18 -16.87 7.88
CA LYS A 136 -15.27 -17.55 8.81
C LYS A 136 -14.22 -16.55 9.29
N TRP A 137 -14.57 -15.75 10.30
CA TRP A 137 -13.70 -14.68 10.85
C TRP A 137 -12.27 -15.14 11.13
N ASN A 138 -12.11 -16.26 11.84
CA ASN A 138 -10.79 -16.79 12.23
C ASN A 138 -9.91 -17.20 11.05
N LYS A 139 -10.53 -17.64 9.94
CA LYS A 139 -9.82 -18.06 8.72
C LYS A 139 -9.70 -16.92 7.69
N ALA A 140 -10.32 -15.77 7.97
CA ALA A 140 -10.48 -14.69 7.01
C ALA A 140 -11.06 -15.16 5.67
N CYS A 141 -12.13 -15.97 5.72
CA CYS A 141 -12.81 -16.46 4.53
C CYS A 141 -14.28 -16.02 4.49
N LEU A 142 -14.80 -15.84 3.28
CA LEU A 142 -16.21 -15.57 2.99
C LEU A 142 -16.66 -16.54 1.90
N SER A 143 -17.82 -17.18 2.10
CA SER A 143 -18.46 -18.01 1.07
C SER A 143 -19.83 -17.43 0.76
N ALA A 144 -20.08 -17.03 -0.49
CA ALA A 144 -21.31 -16.38 -0.90
C ALA A 144 -21.62 -16.65 -2.37
N GLN A 145 -22.87 -17.03 -2.68
CA GLN A 145 -23.36 -17.21 -4.06
C GLN A 145 -22.48 -18.14 -4.93
N GLY A 146 -21.93 -19.20 -4.34
CA GLY A 146 -21.04 -20.14 -5.04
C GLY A 146 -19.59 -19.67 -5.19
N LEU A 147 -19.25 -18.48 -4.73
CA LEU A 147 -17.88 -17.98 -4.66
C LEU A 147 -17.31 -18.15 -3.26
N GLU A 148 -15.99 -18.32 -3.19
CA GLU A 148 -15.23 -18.30 -1.95
C GLU A 148 -14.11 -17.27 -2.06
N PHE A 149 -13.96 -16.45 -1.03
CA PHE A 149 -12.88 -15.50 -0.88
C PHE A 149 -12.04 -15.90 0.33
N ILE A 150 -10.71 -15.87 0.18
CA ILE A 150 -9.73 -16.21 1.21
C ILE A 150 -8.75 -15.07 1.47
N GLU A 151 -8.09 -15.11 2.62
CA GLU A 151 -7.13 -14.11 3.10
C GLU A 151 -7.66 -12.68 3.05
N ILE A 152 -8.91 -12.51 3.45
CA ILE A 152 -9.61 -11.25 3.31
C ILE A 152 -8.99 -10.18 4.22
N ARG A 153 -8.76 -9.00 3.65
CA ARG A 153 -8.27 -7.81 4.35
C ARG A 153 -9.19 -6.63 4.10
N ILE A 154 -9.38 -5.80 5.13
CA ILE A 154 -10.32 -4.68 5.16
C ILE A 154 -9.58 -3.35 5.26
N LEU A 155 -10.00 -2.39 4.46
CA LEU A 155 -9.54 -1.01 4.41
C LEU A 155 -10.68 -0.04 4.76
N SER A 156 -10.32 1.09 5.38
CA SER A 156 -11.23 2.23 5.48
C SER A 156 -11.32 2.98 4.15
N LYS A 157 -12.48 3.61 3.90
CA LYS A 157 -12.67 4.48 2.73
C LYS A 157 -11.56 5.52 2.56
N GLN A 158 -11.22 6.23 3.65
CA GLN A 158 -10.17 7.25 3.63
C GLN A 158 -8.81 6.71 3.18
N LEU A 159 -8.41 5.52 3.66
CA LEU A 159 -7.14 4.92 3.30
C LEU A 159 -7.18 4.40 1.85
N ARG A 160 -8.27 3.75 1.45
CA ARG A 160 -8.49 3.29 0.07
C ARG A 160 -8.37 4.45 -0.92
N ASP A 161 -9.13 5.52 -0.69
CA ASP A 161 -9.18 6.67 -1.59
C ASP A 161 -7.81 7.36 -1.68
N LYS A 162 -7.07 7.44 -0.56
CA LYS A 162 -5.69 7.93 -0.55
C LYS A 162 -4.76 7.06 -1.41
N LEU A 163 -4.85 5.74 -1.29
CA LEU A 163 -4.00 4.81 -2.05
C LEU A 163 -4.31 4.88 -3.55
N ILE A 164 -5.59 4.94 -3.92
CA ILE A 164 -6.03 5.13 -5.31
C ILE A 164 -5.50 6.46 -5.87
N ALA A 165 -5.61 7.56 -5.11
CA ALA A 165 -5.13 8.88 -5.56
C ALA A 165 -3.60 8.90 -5.80
N VAL A 166 -2.82 8.23 -4.94
CA VAL A 166 -1.37 8.07 -5.13
C VAL A 166 -1.06 7.25 -6.38
N GLN A 167 -1.83 6.20 -6.65
CA GLN A 167 -1.66 5.38 -7.85
C GLN A 167 -2.02 6.16 -9.13
N SER A 168 -3.08 6.97 -9.11
CA SER A 168 -3.45 7.81 -10.27
C SER A 168 -2.36 8.85 -10.60
N THR A 169 -1.74 9.46 -9.59
CA THR A 169 -0.65 10.43 -9.79
C THR A 169 0.64 9.79 -10.32
N HIS A 170 0.96 8.56 -9.91
CA HIS A 170 2.04 7.79 -10.52
C HIS A 170 1.74 7.36 -11.97
N THR A 171 0.48 7.01 -12.26
CA THR A 171 0.08 6.60 -13.61
C THR A 171 0.16 7.76 -14.62
N GLU A 172 -0.02 9.01 -14.19
CA GLU A 172 0.19 10.18 -15.04
C GLU A 172 1.67 10.46 -15.32
N LEU A 173 2.57 10.17 -14.38
CA LEU A 173 4.01 10.28 -14.57
C LEU A 173 4.57 9.15 -15.46
N ASP A 174 3.92 7.98 -15.47
CA ASP A 174 4.29 6.81 -16.27
C ASP A 174 3.64 6.75 -17.67
N LYS A 175 2.77 7.70 -18.03
CA LYS A 175 2.40 7.96 -19.43
C LYS A 175 3.55 8.64 -20.18
N ARG A 176 4.77 8.11 -20.09
CA ARG A 176 5.78 8.39 -21.10
C ARG A 176 5.32 7.69 -22.37
N PRO A 177 5.16 8.40 -23.51
CA PRO A 177 4.78 7.75 -24.74
C PRO A 177 5.78 6.63 -25.03
N VAL A 178 5.29 5.40 -25.17
CA VAL A 178 6.11 4.26 -25.62
C VAL A 178 6.53 4.59 -27.05
N GLY A 179 7.74 5.11 -27.16
CA GLY A 179 8.38 5.63 -28.35
C GLY A 179 9.83 5.96 -28.00
N ARG A 180 10.65 6.21 -29.03
CA ARG A 180 12.07 6.55 -28.87
C ARG A 180 12.24 7.59 -27.75
N PRO A 181 13.13 7.38 -26.76
CA PRO A 181 13.36 8.34 -25.68
C PRO A 181 13.49 9.75 -26.23
N SER A 182 12.68 10.68 -25.70
CA SER A 182 12.67 12.06 -26.20
C SER A 182 14.04 12.69 -26.00
N MET A 183 14.66 13.15 -27.09
CA MET A 183 15.94 13.87 -27.05
C MET A 183 15.90 15.11 -26.16
N LYS A 184 14.70 15.65 -25.90
CA LYS A 184 14.49 16.84 -25.08
C LYS A 184 15.14 16.74 -23.70
N LEU A 185 14.95 15.61 -23.00
CA LEU A 185 15.46 15.44 -21.64
C LEU A 185 17.00 15.48 -21.62
N HIS A 186 17.63 14.72 -22.52
CA HIS A 186 19.09 14.68 -22.62
C HIS A 186 19.69 16.01 -23.07
N ILE A 187 18.99 16.80 -23.90
CA ILE A 187 19.43 18.15 -24.27
C ILE A 187 19.34 19.10 -23.08
N GLN A 188 18.30 19.01 -22.25
CA GLN A 188 18.15 19.81 -21.03
C GLN A 188 19.23 19.47 -19.99
N GLU A 189 19.51 18.18 -19.80
CA GLU A 189 20.59 17.71 -18.93
C GLU A 189 21.96 18.20 -19.42
N ALA A 190 22.23 18.05 -20.73
CA ALA A 190 23.47 18.52 -21.34
C ALA A 190 23.61 20.05 -21.23
N PHE A 191 22.54 20.81 -21.47
CA PHE A 191 22.53 22.26 -21.30
C PHE A 191 22.90 22.65 -19.86
N SER A 192 22.21 22.07 -18.88
CA SER A 192 22.43 22.36 -17.46
C SER A 192 23.86 22.01 -17.00
N ALA A 193 24.42 20.90 -17.50
CA ALA A 193 25.79 20.50 -17.19
C ALA A 193 26.84 21.42 -17.84
N LEU A 194 26.59 21.85 -19.08
CA LEU A 194 27.48 22.78 -19.79
C LEU A 194 27.42 24.20 -19.20
N GLU A 195 26.24 24.64 -18.79
CA GLU A 195 26.05 25.90 -18.06
C GLU A 195 26.80 25.89 -16.73
N LYS A 196 26.57 24.86 -15.89
CA LYS A 196 27.28 24.70 -14.61
C LYS A 196 28.80 24.63 -14.74
N SER A 197 29.30 24.14 -15.88
CA SER A 197 30.73 24.07 -16.16
C SER A 197 31.28 25.30 -16.87
N GLY A 198 30.48 26.36 -17.05
CA GLY A 198 30.89 27.61 -17.69
C GLY A 198 31.20 27.47 -19.18
N LYS A 199 30.68 26.43 -19.84
CA LYS A 199 30.94 26.13 -21.26
C LYS A 199 29.88 26.70 -22.21
N ILE A 200 28.88 27.39 -21.68
CA ILE A 200 27.89 28.12 -22.46
C ILE A 200 28.21 29.60 -22.37
N ASP A 201 28.63 30.19 -23.47
CA ASP A 201 28.81 31.64 -23.58
C ASP A 201 27.52 32.28 -24.13
N ILE A 202 26.89 33.11 -23.31
CA ILE A 202 25.65 33.83 -23.65
C ILE A 202 25.86 34.96 -24.66
N ASN A 203 27.11 35.40 -24.85
CA ASN A 203 27.47 36.46 -25.78
C ASN A 203 27.64 35.94 -27.22
N GLU A 204 27.93 34.65 -27.36
CA GLU A 204 27.99 33.99 -28.66
C GLU A 204 26.59 33.58 -29.16
N PRO A 205 26.42 33.39 -30.48
CA PRO A 205 25.22 32.74 -31.01
C PRO A 205 25.00 31.34 -30.40
N ALA A 206 23.78 30.81 -30.43
CA ALA A 206 23.49 29.48 -29.86
C ALA A 206 24.15 28.32 -30.63
N LYS A 207 24.41 28.49 -31.94
CA LYS A 207 24.81 27.40 -32.86
C LYS A 207 26.16 26.73 -32.54
N PRO A 208 27.25 27.46 -32.20
CA PRO A 208 28.52 26.86 -31.78
C PRO A 208 28.38 25.85 -30.62
N HIS A 209 27.47 26.13 -29.68
CA HIS A 209 27.22 25.29 -28.51
C HIS A 209 26.62 23.92 -28.84
N PHE A 210 26.00 23.74 -30.02
CA PHE A 210 25.38 22.46 -30.40
C PHE A 210 26.40 21.32 -30.48
N ARG A 211 27.66 21.63 -30.81
CA ARG A 211 28.74 20.64 -30.79
C ARG A 211 29.01 20.13 -29.37
N LEU A 212 29.06 21.04 -28.39
CA LEU A 212 29.29 20.70 -26.99
C LEU A 212 28.15 19.85 -26.44
N VAL A 213 26.91 20.19 -26.78
CA VAL A 213 25.72 19.40 -26.41
C VAL A 213 25.80 17.98 -27.00
N ARG A 214 26.17 17.85 -28.29
CA ARG A 214 26.36 16.52 -28.92
C ARG A 214 27.44 15.70 -28.22
N GLU A 215 28.58 16.30 -27.92
CA GLU A 215 29.69 15.61 -27.24
C GLU A 215 29.25 15.15 -25.84
N HIS A 216 28.57 16.01 -25.08
CA HIS A 216 28.06 15.68 -23.76
C HIS A 216 27.05 14.51 -23.81
N MET A 217 26.05 14.58 -24.69
CA MET A 217 25.04 13.53 -24.84
C MET A 217 25.65 12.17 -25.25
N ARG A 218 26.67 12.17 -26.10
CA ARG A 218 27.39 10.95 -26.52
C ARG A 218 28.19 10.32 -25.38
N ASN A 219 28.76 11.15 -24.51
CA ASN A 219 29.51 10.68 -23.35
C ASN A 219 28.59 10.15 -22.25
N ALA A 220 27.46 10.82 -22.02
CA ALA A 220 26.49 10.44 -20.99
C ALA A 220 25.63 9.23 -21.39
N HIS A 221 25.30 9.08 -22.68
CA HIS A 221 24.44 8.01 -23.19
C HIS A 221 25.01 7.39 -24.48
N PRO A 222 26.14 6.66 -24.40
CA PRO A 222 26.80 6.08 -25.57
C PRO A 222 25.91 5.09 -26.34
N ASP A 223 25.05 4.36 -25.64
CA ASP A 223 24.14 3.36 -26.24
C ASP A 223 23.04 4.01 -27.09
N LEU A 224 22.59 5.22 -26.70
CA LEU A 224 21.52 5.95 -27.39
C LEU A 224 22.04 6.85 -28.51
N TYR A 225 23.29 7.33 -28.38
CA TYR A 225 23.90 8.28 -29.30
C TYR A 225 25.28 7.80 -29.77
N PRO A 226 25.34 6.78 -30.64
CA PRO A 226 26.62 6.29 -31.18
C PRO A 226 27.30 7.37 -32.04
N LYS A 227 28.64 7.41 -31.99
CA LYS A 227 29.46 8.38 -32.77
C LYS A 227 29.21 8.30 -34.28
N ALA A 228 28.86 7.10 -34.78
CA ALA A 228 28.57 6.83 -36.18
C ALA A 228 27.32 7.57 -36.70
N HIS A 229 26.39 7.97 -35.81
CA HIS A 229 25.17 8.67 -36.21
C HIS A 229 25.25 10.16 -35.89
N LYS A 230 24.89 11.00 -36.88
CA LYS A 230 24.89 12.46 -36.73
C LYS A 230 23.56 12.90 -36.14
N LEU A 231 23.56 13.33 -34.87
CA LEU A 231 22.45 14.11 -34.32
C LEU A 231 22.27 15.38 -35.15
N GLY A 232 21.06 15.56 -35.69
CA GLY A 232 20.72 16.74 -36.48
C GLY A 232 20.69 18.01 -35.64
N ASP A 233 21.24 19.10 -36.17
CA ASP A 233 21.28 20.40 -35.49
C ASP A 233 19.88 20.93 -35.20
N GLU A 234 18.90 20.61 -36.05
CA GLU A 234 17.52 21.04 -35.88
C GLU A 234 16.85 20.44 -34.65
N GLY A 235 17.15 19.16 -34.35
CA GLY A 235 16.64 18.49 -33.14
C GLY A 235 17.27 19.02 -31.85
N ILE A 236 18.48 19.56 -31.92
CA ILE A 236 19.13 20.22 -30.79
C ILE A 236 18.57 21.64 -30.65
N ARG A 237 18.49 22.38 -31.76
CA ARG A 237 18.00 23.76 -31.82
C ARG A 237 16.62 23.92 -31.18
N SER A 238 15.68 23.03 -31.51
CA SER A 238 14.30 23.09 -31.02
C SER A 238 14.17 23.06 -29.49
N HIS A 239 15.11 22.42 -28.79
CA HIS A 239 15.10 22.27 -27.34
C HIS A 239 16.15 23.13 -26.63
N PHE A 240 17.26 23.45 -27.30
CA PHE A 240 18.34 24.28 -26.77
C PHE A 240 18.02 25.78 -26.83
N ALA A 241 17.43 26.25 -27.95
CA ALA A 241 17.22 27.69 -28.16
C ALA A 241 16.32 28.34 -27.10
N PRO A 242 15.22 27.71 -26.62
CA PRO A 242 14.44 28.27 -25.51
C PRO A 242 15.25 28.49 -24.23
N LEU A 243 16.04 27.48 -23.83
CA LEU A 243 16.87 27.51 -22.61
C LEU A 243 17.97 28.58 -22.71
N PHE A 244 18.64 28.65 -23.86
CA PHE A 244 19.69 29.63 -24.11
C PHE A 244 19.15 31.07 -24.08
N ASN A 245 17.97 31.30 -24.67
CA ASN A 245 17.33 32.61 -24.66
C ASN A 245 16.86 33.01 -23.27
N GLU A 246 16.36 32.07 -22.47
CA GLU A 246 16.00 32.29 -21.07
C GLU A 246 17.21 32.69 -20.24
N LEU A 247 18.30 31.91 -20.33
CA LEU A 247 19.57 32.23 -19.65
C LEU A 247 20.11 33.62 -20.00
N ARG A 248 20.01 33.99 -21.29
CA ARG A 248 20.43 35.32 -21.76
C ARG A 248 19.53 36.45 -21.27
N LYS A 249 18.25 36.20 -20.99
CA LYS A 249 17.36 37.22 -20.39
C LYS A 249 17.72 37.44 -18.92
N THR A 250 17.94 36.37 -18.17
CA THR A 250 18.29 36.44 -16.74
C THR A 250 19.62 37.13 -16.51
N ASN A 251 20.62 36.93 -17.38
CA ASN A 251 21.94 37.57 -17.27
C ASN A 251 22.05 38.98 -17.90
N LYS A 252 20.96 39.51 -18.48
CA LYS A 252 20.91 40.89 -19.00
C LYS A 252 20.25 41.87 -18.02
N GLN A 253 19.71 41.36 -16.91
CA GLN A 253 19.25 42.14 -15.76
C GLN A 253 20.42 42.40 -14.80
#